data_AF-A0ABD5Z8N3-F1
#
_entry.id   AF-A0ABD5Z8N3-F1
#
_cell.length_a   1.000
_cell.length_b   1.000
_cell.length_c   1.000
_cell.angle_alpha   90.00
_cell.angle_beta   90.00
_cell.angle_gamma   90.00
#
_symmetry.space_group_name_H-M   'P 1'
#
loop_
_entity.id
_entity.type
_entity.pdbx_description
1 polymer ?
#
loop_
_entity_poly.entity_id
_entity_poly.type
_entity_poly.pdbx_seq_one_letter_code
_entity_poly.pdbx_strand_id
1 'polypeptide(L)'
;MTALDWRTLVRYVVSVVGLLLLTGVVATVLTTALTALGLPNPVASPAGLGGGIAAALAAADAFTPIGRGTRTDALERKSDVRLGFEIVLAVLLGAAGTVLVVSLGGGGLLSLFGGALLGYAAFMFQNREAYVLERE
;
A
#
# COMPACT_ATOMS: atom_id res chain seq x y z
N MET A 1 3.20 3.21 32.76
CA MET A 1 2.67 2.41 31.64
C MET A 1 1.17 2.35 31.80
N THR A 2 0.42 3.19 31.09
CA THR A 2 -1.05 3.21 31.14
C THR A 2 -1.58 1.92 30.52
N ALA A 3 -2.48 1.23 31.21
CA ALA A 3 -3.12 0.03 30.68
C ALA A 3 -3.82 0.38 29.35
N LEU A 4 -3.44 -0.30 28.28
CA LEU A 4 -4.05 -0.11 26.97
C LEU A 4 -5.54 -0.48 27.09
N ASP A 5 -6.43 0.48 26.86
CA ASP A 5 -7.87 0.22 26.87
C ASP A 5 -8.19 -0.91 25.88
N TRP A 6 -8.88 -1.95 26.36
CA TRP A 6 -9.28 -3.13 25.58
C TRP A 6 -9.95 -2.74 24.26
N ARG A 7 -10.76 -1.68 24.26
CA ARG A 7 -11.42 -1.17 23.05
C ARG A 7 -10.42 -0.67 22.00
N THR A 8 -9.34 -0.04 22.44
CA THR A 8 -8.26 0.44 21.58
C THR A 8 -7.49 -0.74 21.00
N LEU A 9 -7.21 -1.77 21.80
CA LEU A 9 -6.56 -2.99 21.34
C LEU A 9 -7.39 -3.72 20.27
N VAL A 10 -8.70 -3.89 20.51
CA VAL A 10 -9.61 -4.49 19.53
C VAL A 10 -9.65 -3.70 18.23
N ARG A 11 -9.69 -2.36 18.28
CA ARG A 11 -9.65 -1.52 17.08
C ARG A 11 -8.36 -1.73 16.28
N TYR A 12 -7.20 -1.76 16.94
CA TYR A 12 -5.94 -2.03 16.25
C TYR A 12 -5.92 -3.40 15.60
N VAL A 13 -6.38 -4.44 16.30
CA VAL A 13 -6.44 -5.80 15.75
C VAL A 13 -7.35 -5.85 14.53
N VAL A 14 -8.54 -5.25 14.60
CA VAL A 14 -9.48 -5.19 13.46
C VAL A 14 -8.88 -4.45 12.28
N SER A 15 -8.20 -3.31 12.50
CA SER A 15 -7.52 -2.57 11.44
C SER A 15 -6.42 -3.39 10.78
N VAL A 16 -5.58 -4.06 11.57
CA VAL A 16 -4.51 -4.93 11.04
C VAL A 16 -5.10 -6.07 10.20
N VAL A 17 -6.14 -6.73 10.71
CA VAL A 17 -6.83 -7.81 9.97
C VAL A 17 -7.45 -7.27 8.68
N GLY A 18 -8.08 -6.10 8.72
CA GLY A 18 -8.66 -5.46 7.53
C GLY A 18 -7.61 -5.16 6.46
N LEU A 19 -6.44 -4.63 6.85
CA LEU A 19 -5.33 -4.37 5.94
C LEU A 19 -4.71 -5.65 5.36
N LEU A 20 -4.62 -6.71 6.16
CA LEU A 20 -4.16 -8.02 5.69
C LEU A 20 -5.14 -8.62 4.66
N LEU A 21 -6.44 -8.51 4.91
CA LEU A 21 -7.47 -8.95 3.96
C LEU A 21 -7.42 -8.13 2.67
N LEU A 22 -7.30 -6.81 2.76
CA LEU A 22 -7.14 -5.94 1.60
C LEU A 22 -5.91 -6.34 0.77
N THR A 23 -4.77 -6.53 1.44
CA THR A 23 -3.53 -7.00 0.80
C THR A 23 -3.76 -8.31 0.06
N GLY A 24 -4.38 -9.30 0.72
CA GLY A 24 -4.65 -10.61 0.14
C GLY A 24 -5.59 -10.55 -1.06
N VAL A 25 -6.66 -9.75 -0.99
CA VAL A 25 -7.61 -9.58 -2.10
C VAL A 25 -6.91 -8.92 -3.29
N VAL A 26 -6.22 -7.81 -3.08
CA VAL A 26 -5.50 -7.09 -4.15
C VAL A 26 -4.44 -7.99 -4.78
N ALA A 27 -3.64 -8.67 -3.95
CA ALA A 27 -2.62 -9.59 -4.42
C ALA A 27 -3.23 -10.72 -5.27
N THR A 28 -4.33 -11.32 -4.82
CA THR A 28 -5.03 -12.39 -5.55
C THR A 28 -5.50 -11.89 -6.91
N VAL A 29 -6.25 -10.77 -6.95
CA VAL A 29 -6.78 -10.19 -8.18
C VAL A 29 -5.65 -9.85 -9.15
N LEU A 30 -4.58 -9.24 -8.65
CA LEU A 30 -3.46 -8.81 -9.47
C LEU A 30 -2.65 -10.00 -10.00
N THR A 31 -2.37 -11.02 -9.17
CA THR A 31 -1.71 -12.25 -9.62
C THR A 31 -2.54 -12.97 -10.68
N THR A 32 -3.86 -13.07 -10.51
CA THR A 32 -4.75 -13.65 -11.52
C THR A 32 -4.70 -12.86 -12.83
N ALA A 33 -4.79 -11.53 -12.76
CA ALA A 33 -4.73 -10.66 -13.94
C ALA A 33 -3.37 -10.78 -14.67
N LEU A 34 -2.26 -10.73 -13.95
CA LEU A 34 -0.91 -10.85 -14.52
C LEU A 34 -0.67 -12.23 -15.15
N THR A 35 -1.17 -13.29 -14.52
CA THR A 35 -1.11 -14.65 -15.08
C THR A 35 -1.94 -14.76 -16.36
N ALA A 36 -3.13 -14.14 -16.39
CA ALA A 36 -3.95 -14.06 -17.60
C ALA A 36 -3.28 -13.26 -18.73
N LEU A 37 -2.41 -12.31 -18.39
CA LEU A 37 -1.56 -11.57 -19.33
C LEU A 37 -0.27 -12.33 -19.74
N GLY A 38 -0.10 -13.57 -19.29
CA GLY A 38 1.00 -14.45 -19.69
C GLY A 38 2.26 -14.35 -18.83
N LEU A 39 2.23 -13.63 -17.70
CA LEU A 39 3.37 -13.65 -16.77
C LEU A 39 3.43 -15.01 -16.06
N PRO A 40 4.63 -15.59 -15.91
CA PRO A 40 4.79 -16.84 -15.17
C PRO A 40 4.55 -16.59 -13.67
N ASN A 41 3.98 -17.59 -12.99
CA ASN A 41 3.60 -17.49 -11.57
C ASN A 41 4.75 -17.02 -10.63
N PRO A 42 6.02 -17.43 -10.83
CA PRO A 42 7.16 -16.91 -10.04
C PRO A 42 7.37 -15.39 -10.14
N VAL A 43 6.80 -14.72 -11.15
CA VAL A 43 6.82 -13.27 -11.31
C VAL A 43 5.49 -12.65 -10.88
N ALA A 44 4.36 -13.26 -11.28
CA ALA A 44 3.02 -12.75 -11.01
C ALA A 44 2.64 -12.79 -9.52
N SER A 45 3.08 -13.80 -8.77
CA SER A 45 2.78 -13.92 -7.33
C SER A 45 3.51 -12.85 -6.50
N PRO A 46 4.85 -12.65 -6.63
CA PRO A 46 5.52 -11.54 -5.96
C PRO A 46 4.96 -10.18 -6.37
N ALA A 47 4.67 -9.97 -7.65
CA ALA A 47 4.11 -8.72 -8.16
C ALA A 47 2.73 -8.41 -7.55
N GLY A 48 1.88 -9.43 -7.43
CA GLY A 48 0.60 -9.33 -6.73
C GLY A 48 0.77 -8.86 -5.29
N LEU A 49 1.68 -9.50 -4.55
CA LEU A 49 1.97 -9.10 -3.17
C LEU A 49 2.58 -7.70 -3.05
N GLY A 50 3.50 -7.33 -3.93
CA GLY A 50 4.09 -5.98 -3.95
C GLY A 50 3.02 -4.90 -4.16
N GLY A 51 2.11 -5.12 -5.11
CA GLY A 51 0.95 -4.26 -5.32
C GLY A 51 -0.03 -4.24 -4.14
N GLY A 52 -0.29 -5.40 -3.54
CA GLY A 52 -1.17 -5.52 -2.37
C GLY A 52 -0.63 -4.79 -1.13
N ILE A 53 0.68 -4.91 -0.85
CA ILE A 53 1.33 -4.21 0.26
C ILE A 53 1.32 -2.70 0.00
N ALA A 54 1.62 -2.25 -1.22
CA ALA A 54 1.52 -0.83 -1.58
C ALA A 54 0.09 -0.29 -1.37
N ALA A 55 -0.93 -1.06 -1.74
CA ALA A 55 -2.32 -0.72 -1.51
C ALA A 55 -2.64 -0.57 -0.02
N ALA A 56 -2.20 -1.53 0.80
CA ALA A 56 -2.43 -1.50 2.24
C ALA A 56 -1.70 -0.34 2.91
N LEU A 57 -0.48 -0.01 2.50
CA LEU A 57 0.25 1.15 3.01
C LEU A 57 -0.45 2.46 2.65
N ALA A 58 -0.85 2.63 1.38
CA ALA A 58 -1.56 3.82 0.92
C ALA A 58 -2.94 3.97 1.60
N ALA A 59 -3.68 2.87 1.74
CA ALA A 59 -4.99 2.86 2.41
C ALA A 59 -4.85 3.10 3.92
N ALA A 60 -3.86 2.49 4.58
CA ALA A 60 -3.59 2.74 5.99
C ALA A 60 -3.31 4.23 6.22
N ASP A 61 -2.55 4.86 5.32
CA ASP A 61 -2.19 6.26 5.50
C ASP A 61 -3.34 7.22 5.17
N ALA A 62 -4.16 6.90 4.17
CA ALA A 62 -5.33 7.67 3.81
C ALA A 62 -6.44 7.60 4.88
N PHE A 63 -6.71 6.42 5.44
CA PHE A 63 -7.87 6.19 6.31
C PHE A 63 -7.54 6.04 7.79
N THR A 64 -6.27 5.82 8.13
CA THR A 64 -5.78 5.70 9.51
C THR A 64 -4.47 6.46 9.72
N PRO A 65 -4.42 7.77 9.43
CA PRO A 65 -3.17 8.53 9.54
C PRO A 65 -2.60 8.43 10.96
N ILE A 66 -1.31 8.07 11.04
CA ILE A 66 -0.55 7.99 12.29
C ILE A 66 -0.17 9.43 12.69
N GLY A 67 -1.16 10.22 13.07
CA GLY A 67 -1.01 11.64 13.42
C GLY A 67 -2.35 12.37 13.41
N ARG A 68 -2.54 13.31 14.34
CA ARG A 68 -3.58 14.35 14.23
C ARG A 68 -2.90 15.61 13.72
N GLY A 69 -3.35 16.18 12.60
CA GLY A 69 -2.77 17.40 12.06
C GLY A 69 -3.20 17.72 10.63
N THR A 70 -2.54 18.74 10.06
CA THR A 70 -2.76 19.26 8.69
C THR A 70 -2.70 18.18 7.60
N ARG A 71 -1.95 17.10 7.83
CA ARG A 71 -1.87 15.92 6.97
C ARG A 71 -3.21 15.19 6.83
N THR A 72 -3.91 14.96 7.93
CA THR A 72 -5.24 14.33 7.96
C THR A 72 -6.24 15.20 7.21
N ASP A 73 -6.23 16.51 7.50
CA ASP A 73 -7.14 17.47 6.87
C ASP A 73 -6.86 17.63 5.35
N ALA A 74 -5.62 17.48 4.90
CA ALA A 74 -5.26 17.58 3.49
C ALA A 74 -5.71 16.35 2.69
N LEU A 75 -5.63 15.16 3.29
CA LEU A 75 -6.10 13.91 2.69
C LEU A 75 -7.62 13.80 2.73
N GLU A 76 -8.27 14.20 3.82
CA GLU A 76 -9.74 14.23 3.94
C GLU A 76 -10.40 15.24 2.98
N ARG A 77 -9.67 16.29 2.57
CA ARG A 77 -10.16 17.27 1.58
C ARG A 77 -10.16 16.75 0.14
N LYS A 78 -9.52 15.62 -0.15
CA LYS A 78 -9.55 15.01 -1.49
C LYS A 78 -10.85 14.24 -1.69
N SER A 79 -11.33 14.22 -2.92
CA SER A 79 -12.47 13.37 -3.27
C SER A 79 -12.08 11.90 -3.20
N ASP A 80 -13.02 11.05 -2.76
CA ASP A 80 -12.84 9.60 -2.67
C ASP A 80 -12.35 8.99 -3.99
N VAL A 81 -12.84 9.52 -5.11
CA VAL A 81 -12.44 9.10 -6.47
C VAL A 81 -10.96 9.35 -6.73
N ARG A 82 -10.46 10.53 -6.33
CA ARG A 82 -9.05 10.89 -6.51
C ARG A 82 -8.17 10.01 -5.63
N LEU A 83 -8.55 9.83 -4.37
CA LEU A 83 -7.81 9.01 -3.43
C LEU A 83 -7.77 7.54 -3.85
N GLY A 84 -8.90 7.01 -4.34
CA GLY A 84 -8.97 5.68 -4.94
C GLY A 84 -8.04 5.52 -6.14
N PHE A 85 -7.97 6.51 -7.03
CA PHE A 85 -7.05 6.50 -8.17
C PHE A 85 -5.58 6.49 -7.72
N GLU A 86 -5.21 7.30 -6.74
CA GLU A 86 -3.86 7.37 -6.19
C GLU A 86 -3.45 6.03 -5.54
N ILE A 87 -4.38 5.34 -4.86
CA ILE A 87 -4.16 3.98 -4.32
C ILE A 87 -3.98 2.96 -5.45
N VAL A 88 -4.83 2.99 -6.49
CA VAL A 88 -4.70 2.10 -7.66
C VAL A 88 -3.35 2.30 -8.34
N LEU A 89 -2.90 3.55 -8.46
CA LEU A 89 -1.60 3.85 -9.04
C LEU A 89 -0.45 3.32 -8.17
N ALA A 90 -0.56 3.42 -6.84
CA ALA A 90 0.38 2.80 -5.91
C ALA A 90 0.43 1.28 -6.08
N VAL A 91 -0.71 0.61 -6.27
CA VAL A 91 -0.79 -0.83 -6.54
C VAL A 91 -0.03 -1.19 -7.82
N LEU A 92 -0.29 -0.47 -8.91
CA LEU A 92 0.32 -0.75 -10.22
C LEU A 92 1.82 -0.52 -10.19
N LEU A 93 2.28 0.56 -9.56
CA LEU A 93 3.71 0.86 -9.41
C LEU A 93 4.39 -0.10 -8.45
N GLY A 94 3.69 -0.56 -7.41
CA GLY A 94 4.17 -1.60 -6.52
C GLY A 94 4.40 -2.92 -7.25
N ALA A 95 3.42 -3.33 -8.06
CA ALA A 95 3.50 -4.52 -8.90
C ALA A 95 4.63 -4.42 -9.93
N ALA A 96 4.68 -3.32 -10.69
CA ALA A 96 5.70 -3.07 -11.71
C ALA A 96 7.11 -3.02 -11.10
N GLY A 97 7.26 -2.37 -9.95
CA GLY A 97 8.50 -2.33 -9.20
C GLY A 97 8.97 -3.73 -8.78
N THR A 98 8.06 -4.58 -8.30
CA THR A 98 8.40 -5.96 -7.97
C THR A 98 8.78 -6.76 -9.22
N VAL A 99 8.06 -6.64 -10.33
CA VAL A 99 8.42 -7.29 -11.60
C VAL A 99 9.83 -6.89 -12.04
N LEU A 100 10.16 -5.60 -11.96
CA LEU A 100 11.49 -5.10 -12.28
C LEU A 100 12.57 -5.73 -11.39
N VAL A 101 12.38 -5.74 -10.08
CA VAL A 101 13.36 -6.31 -9.15
C VAL A 101 13.55 -7.81 -9.38
N VAL A 102 12.45 -8.56 -9.61
CA VAL A 102 12.54 -9.99 -9.98
C VAL A 102 13.30 -10.18 -11.29
N SER A 103 13.05 -9.34 -12.30
CA SER A 103 13.72 -9.43 -13.61
C SER A 103 15.22 -9.14 -13.54
N LEU A 104 15.65 -8.35 -12.55
CA LEU A 104 17.06 -8.08 -12.26
C LEU A 104 17.73 -9.18 -11.40
N GLY A 105 17.04 -10.30 -11.16
CA GLY A 105 17.54 -11.40 -10.33
C GLY A 105 17.33 -11.21 -8.82
N GLY A 106 16.57 -10.18 -8.41
CA GLY A 106 16.20 -9.96 -7.02
C GLY A 106 15.14 -10.96 -6.56
N GLY A 107 15.48 -11.85 -5.64
CA GLY A 107 14.57 -12.85 -5.08
C GLY A 107 14.02 -12.51 -3.69
N GLY A 108 12.95 -13.20 -3.30
CA GLY A 108 12.46 -13.22 -1.92
C GLY A 108 11.97 -11.87 -1.40
N LEU A 109 12.41 -11.50 -0.19
CA LEU A 109 11.97 -10.27 0.48
C LEU A 109 12.39 -9.00 -0.27
N LEU A 110 13.49 -9.03 -1.00
CA LEU A 110 14.02 -7.85 -1.70
C LEU A 110 13.05 -7.36 -2.79
N SER A 111 12.46 -8.28 -3.55
CA SER A 111 11.51 -7.94 -4.62
C SER A 111 10.15 -7.49 -4.07
N LEU A 112 9.74 -8.07 -2.94
CA LEU A 112 8.56 -7.67 -2.19
C LEU A 112 8.69 -6.24 -1.65
N PHE A 113 9.73 -5.97 -0.87
CA PHE A 113 9.94 -4.64 -0.27
C PHE A 113 10.30 -3.59 -1.31
N GLY A 114 11.13 -3.92 -2.30
CA GLY A 114 11.52 -2.99 -3.35
C GLY A 114 10.32 -2.48 -4.14
N GLY A 115 9.42 -3.38 -4.58
CA GLY A 115 8.19 -2.96 -5.26
C GLY A 115 7.23 -2.23 -4.34
N ALA A 116 6.93 -2.78 -3.16
CA ALA A 116 6.01 -2.13 -2.22
C ALA A 116 6.45 -0.70 -1.85
N LEU A 117 7.75 -0.48 -1.64
CA LEU A 117 8.32 0.84 -1.38
C LEU A 117 8.16 1.78 -2.58
N LEU A 118 8.35 1.31 -3.81
CA LEU A 118 8.14 2.12 -5.01
C LEU A 118 6.67 2.56 -5.14
N GLY A 119 5.73 1.64 -4.92
CA GLY A 119 4.31 1.94 -4.94
C GLY A 119 3.92 2.96 -3.86
N TYR A 120 4.39 2.77 -2.62
CA TYR A 120 4.10 3.69 -1.53
C TYR A 120 4.80 5.05 -1.70
N ALA A 121 6.03 5.09 -2.19
CA ALA A 121 6.74 6.33 -2.47
C ALA A 121 6.01 7.17 -3.53
N ALA A 122 5.42 6.53 -4.55
CA ALA A 122 4.61 7.22 -5.54
C ALA A 122 3.34 7.83 -4.93
N PHE A 123 2.67 7.09 -4.03
CA PHE A 123 1.55 7.62 -3.25
C PHE A 123 1.96 8.85 -2.43
N MET A 124 3.09 8.77 -1.71
CA MET A 124 3.60 9.90 -0.94
C MET A 124 3.94 11.10 -1.83
N PHE A 125 4.55 10.88 -2.99
CA PHE A 125 4.91 11.96 -3.91
C PHE A 125 3.68 12.68 -4.47
N GLN A 126 2.62 11.96 -4.80
CA GLN A 126 1.34 12.53 -5.24
C GLN A 126 0.60 13.28 -4.13
N ASN A 127 0.94 12.97 -2.88
CA ASN A 127 0.39 13.57 -1.68
C ASN A 127 1.39 14.49 -0.98
N ARG A 128 2.49 14.90 -1.64
CA ARG A 128 3.62 15.61 -1.01
C ARG A 128 3.20 16.83 -0.18
N GLU A 129 2.16 17.54 -0.58
CA GLU A 129 1.64 18.72 0.13
C GLU A 129 1.17 18.34 1.53
N ALA A 130 0.57 17.16 1.70
CA ALA A 130 0.18 16.64 3.01
C ALA A 130 1.40 16.23 3.88
N TYR A 131 2.53 15.85 3.27
CA TYR A 131 3.74 15.41 4.00
C TYR A 131 4.76 16.53 4.26
N VAL A 132 4.74 17.62 3.47
CA VAL A 132 5.62 18.78 3.67
C VAL A 132 5.10 19.68 4.79
N LEU A 133 3.78 19.81 4.93
CA LEU A 133 3.13 20.60 5.99
C LEU A 133 3.33 20.06 7.42
N GLU A 134 3.91 18.86 7.58
CA GLU A 134 4.20 18.26 8.89
C GLU A 134 5.60 18.63 9.41
N ARG A 135 6.43 19.33 8.61
CA ARG A 135 7.81 19.74 8.96
C ARG A 135 7.97 21.22 9.32
N GLU A 136 6.92 22.03 9.17
CA GLU A 136 6.88 23.44 9.59
C GLU A 136 6.09 23.60 10.88
#